data_AF-A0A951BCF6-F1
#
_entry.id   AF-A0A951BCF6-F1
#
_cell.length_a   1.000
_cell.length_b   1.000
_cell.length_c   1.000
_cell.angle_alpha   90.00
_cell.angle_beta   90.00
_cell.angle_gamma   90.00
#
_symmetry.space_group_name_H-M   'P 1'
#
loop_
_entity.id
_entity.type
_entity.pdbx_description
1 polymer ?
#
loop_
_entity_poly.entity_id
_entity_poly.type
_entity_poly.pdbx_seq_one_letter_code
_entity_poly.pdbx_strand_id
1 'polypeptide(L)'
;MLKVTGTVGASGKYLVSGSAICHGHGCLKMVFENKTSGTNLSLHAGLISEFNSGAQALRLSDSGGPGFAFLVFADVQTLAGKFLYVMRDVGTGDAVFELQVE
;
A
#
# COMPACT_ATOMS: atom_id res chain seq x y z
N MET A 1 -16.39 -1.29 4.59
CA MET A 1 -15.14 -1.96 4.19
C MET A 1 -15.01 -1.94 2.68
N LEU A 2 -14.01 -1.22 2.16
CA LEU A 2 -13.66 -1.18 0.74
C LEU A 2 -12.54 -2.21 0.49
N LYS A 3 -12.62 -2.95 -0.62
CA LYS A 3 -11.59 -3.90 -1.05
C LYS A 3 -11.01 -3.47 -2.39
N VAL A 4 -9.69 -3.43 -2.47
CA VAL A 4 -8.93 -3.12 -3.67
C VAL A 4 -7.99 -4.29 -3.96
N THR A 5 -7.99 -4.75 -5.21
CA THR A 5 -7.01 -5.71 -5.71
C THR A 5 -6.25 -5.06 -6.84
N GLY A 6 -4.94 -5.24 -6.87
CA GLY A 6 -4.09 -4.69 -7.92
C GLY A 6 -2.90 -5.58 -8.21
N THR A 7 -2.19 -5.27 -9.29
CA THR A 7 -0.97 -5.96 -9.68
C THR A 7 0.16 -4.94 -9.77
N VAL A 8 1.19 -5.13 -8.95
CA VAL A 8 2.45 -4.41 -9.09
C VAL A 8 3.21 -5.03 -10.26
N GLY A 9 3.17 -4.34 -11.40
CA GLY A 9 3.79 -4.78 -12.65
C GLY A 9 5.26 -4.39 -12.79
N ALA A 10 5.75 -4.28 -14.03
CA ALA A 10 7.15 -3.97 -14.33
C ALA A 10 7.69 -2.68 -13.68
N SER A 11 6.84 -1.67 -13.44
CA SER A 11 7.22 -0.42 -12.75
C SER A 11 7.65 -0.61 -11.29
N GLY A 12 7.33 -1.76 -10.68
CA GLY A 12 7.59 -2.02 -9.27
C GLY A 12 6.69 -1.23 -8.31
N LYS A 13 5.66 -0.54 -8.81
CA LYS A 13 4.75 0.28 -7.98
C LYS A 13 3.33 0.34 -8.52
N TYR A 14 2.36 0.49 -7.63
CA TYR A 14 0.94 0.63 -7.93
C TYR A 14 0.29 1.72 -7.08
N LEU A 15 -0.31 2.72 -7.71
CA LEU A 15 -1.03 3.79 -7.00
C LEU A 15 -2.44 3.29 -6.64
N VAL A 16 -2.74 3.22 -5.35
CA VAL A 16 -4.02 2.68 -4.85
C VAL A 16 -5.11 3.76 -4.86
N SER A 17 -4.79 4.97 -4.40
CA SER A 17 -5.76 6.06 -4.32
C SER A 17 -5.60 7.06 -5.47
N GLY A 18 -6.70 7.40 -6.14
CA GLY A 18 -6.72 8.44 -7.19
C GLY A 18 -6.66 9.88 -6.64
N SER A 19 -6.85 10.04 -5.33
CA SER A 19 -6.76 11.31 -4.62
C SER A 19 -6.05 11.14 -3.29
N ALA A 20 -5.60 12.27 -2.72
CA ALA A 20 -5.06 12.29 -1.37
C ALA A 20 -6.16 11.97 -0.34
N ILE A 21 -5.76 11.36 0.78
CA ILE A 21 -6.61 11.13 1.94
C ILE A 21 -7.04 12.49 2.50
N CYS A 22 -8.34 12.68 2.70
CA CYS A 22 -8.90 13.89 3.26
C CYS A 22 -8.55 14.04 4.75
N HIS A 23 -8.58 15.28 5.24
CA HIS A 23 -8.46 15.54 6.68
C HIS A 23 -9.68 14.99 7.43
N GLY A 24 -9.43 14.44 8.61
CA GLY A 24 -10.46 13.89 9.49
C GLY A 24 -9.88 13.49 10.83
N HIS A 25 -10.71 12.83 11.64
CA HIS A 25 -10.33 12.25 12.93
C HIS A 25 -10.58 10.74 12.90
N GLY A 26 -9.80 9.99 13.68
CA GLY A 26 -9.95 8.54 13.80
C GLY A 26 -8.80 7.78 13.15
N CYS A 27 -9.01 6.49 12.93
CA CYS A 27 -8.00 5.56 12.46
C CYS A 27 -8.53 4.80 11.24
N LEU A 28 -7.70 4.68 10.20
CA LEU A 28 -7.94 3.72 9.13
C LEU A 28 -7.46 2.35 9.59
N LYS A 29 -8.35 1.37 9.52
CA LYS A 29 -8.01 -0.03 9.68
C LYS A 29 -7.80 -0.63 8.30
N MET A 30 -6.60 -1.15 8.06
CA MET A 30 -6.22 -1.71 6.77
C MET A 30 -5.78 -3.16 6.93
N VAL A 31 -6.14 -4.00 5.98
CA VAL A 31 -5.62 -5.37 5.88
C VAL A 31 -4.92 -5.50 4.54
N PHE A 32 -3.61 -5.77 4.57
CA PHE A 32 -2.77 -5.86 3.38
C PHE A 32 -2.21 -7.27 3.21
N GLU A 33 -2.32 -7.82 2.00
CA GLU A 33 -1.81 -9.15 1.67
C GLU A 33 -1.19 -9.14 0.28
N ASN A 34 -0.01 -9.75 0.14
CA ASN A 34 0.54 -10.13 -1.15
C ASN A 34 0.10 -11.56 -1.49
N LYS A 35 -0.48 -11.74 -2.67
CA LYS A 35 -1.01 -13.00 -3.18
C LYS A 35 -0.01 -13.74 -4.07
N THR A 36 1.18 -13.19 -4.29
CA THR A 36 2.21 -13.76 -5.17
C THR A 36 3.47 -14.18 -4.40
N SER A 37 3.90 -15.44 -4.58
CA SER A 37 5.13 -15.97 -4.00
C SER A 37 6.38 -15.44 -4.72
N GLY A 38 7.50 -15.32 -4.00
CA GLY A 38 8.79 -14.93 -4.59
C GLY A 38 8.96 -13.43 -4.80
N THR A 39 7.99 -12.63 -4.36
CA THR A 39 8.06 -11.18 -4.31
C THR A 39 7.67 -10.68 -2.92
N ASN A 40 8.25 -9.56 -2.49
CA ASN A 40 7.76 -8.85 -1.31
C ASN A 40 7.25 -7.48 -1.75
N LEU A 41 6.09 -7.13 -1.23
CA LEU A 41 5.45 -5.83 -1.42
C LEU A 41 5.42 -5.07 -0.08
N SER A 42 5.25 -3.76 -0.17
CA SER A 42 5.02 -2.90 0.98
C SER A 42 3.93 -1.87 0.68
N LEU A 43 3.12 -1.58 1.69
CA LEU A 43 2.09 -0.56 1.64
C LEU A 43 2.65 0.76 2.18
N HIS A 44 2.44 1.85 1.45
CA HIS A 44 2.96 3.18 1.79
C HIS A 44 1.87 4.25 1.73
N ALA A 45 2.11 5.32 2.48
CA ALA A 45 1.44 6.59 2.33
C ALA A 45 2.45 7.71 2.08
N GLY A 46 2.30 8.44 0.98
CA GLY A 46 3.23 9.52 0.60
C GLY A 46 2.64 10.51 -0.40
N LEU A 47 3.41 11.50 -0.78
CA LEU A 47 3.09 12.44 -1.85
C LEU A 47 3.17 11.75 -3.21
N ILE A 48 2.46 12.29 -4.21
CA ILE A 48 2.53 11.76 -5.57
C ILE A 48 3.95 11.83 -6.15
N SER A 49 4.75 12.83 -5.74
CA SER A 49 6.15 12.95 -6.13
C SER A 49 7.01 11.82 -5.58
N GLU A 50 6.74 11.35 -4.36
CA GLU A 50 7.47 10.24 -3.72
C GLU A 50 7.10 8.91 -4.40
N PHE A 51 5.83 8.71 -4.74
CA PHE A 51 5.41 7.59 -5.60
C PHE A 51 6.13 7.62 -6.95
N ASN A 52 6.19 8.79 -7.61
CA ASN A 52 6.81 8.93 -8.91
C ASN A 52 8.33 8.66 -8.89
N SER A 53 9.03 9.09 -7.85
CA SER A 53 10.47 8.85 -7.68
C SER A 53 10.81 7.48 -7.09
N GLY A 54 9.85 6.79 -6.48
CA GLY A 54 10.10 5.56 -5.72
C GLY A 54 10.85 5.84 -4.40
N ALA A 55 10.72 7.06 -3.86
CA ALA A 55 11.39 7.45 -2.63
C ALA A 55 10.76 6.79 -1.38
N GLN A 56 11.53 6.80 -0.29
CA GLN A 56 11.05 6.34 1.01
C GLN A 56 9.98 7.30 1.55
N ALA A 57 8.73 6.87 1.51
CA ALA A 57 7.62 7.53 2.20
C ALA A 57 7.28 6.80 3.51
N LEU A 58 6.17 7.16 4.14
CA LEU A 58 5.69 6.46 5.33
C LEU A 58 5.27 5.04 4.95
N ARG A 59 6.09 4.08 5.36
CA ARG A 59 5.80 2.65 5.24
C ARG A 59 4.78 2.25 6.29
N LEU A 60 3.64 1.72 5.85
CA LEU A 60 2.52 1.31 6.69
C LEU A 60 2.51 -0.18 6.97
N SER A 61 2.97 -0.97 6.00
CA SER A 61 2.97 -2.43 6.11
C SER A 61 4.00 -3.07 5.21
N ASP A 62 4.40 -4.26 5.60
CA ASP A 62 5.13 -5.21 4.78
C ASP A 62 4.15 -6.29 4.35
N SER A 63 4.39 -6.88 3.19
CA SER A 63 3.69 -8.10 2.85
C SER A 63 4.45 -9.32 3.37
N GLY A 64 3.71 -10.27 3.92
CA GLY A 64 4.15 -11.66 3.92
C GLY A 64 3.95 -12.27 2.53
N GLY A 65 4.42 -13.51 2.35
CA GLY A 65 4.06 -14.29 1.16
C GLY A 65 2.55 -14.59 1.09
N PRO A 66 2.10 -15.31 0.05
CA PRO A 66 0.70 -15.71 -0.09
C PRO A 66 0.15 -16.38 1.18
N GLY A 67 -1.04 -15.96 1.61
CA GLY A 67 -1.72 -16.50 2.81
C GLY A 67 -1.43 -15.74 4.10
N PHE A 68 -0.56 -14.72 4.07
CA PHE A 68 -0.30 -13.84 5.23
C PHE A 68 -0.89 -12.45 5.01
N ALA A 69 -1.92 -12.13 5.77
CA ALA A 69 -2.54 -10.81 5.80
C ALA A 69 -2.12 -10.03 7.05
N PHE A 70 -1.70 -8.78 6.87
CA PHE A 70 -1.24 -7.91 7.94
C PHE A 70 -2.28 -6.85 8.26
N LEU A 71 -2.64 -6.76 9.55
CA LEU A 71 -3.54 -5.73 10.06
C LEU A 71 -2.74 -4.48 10.43
N VAL A 72 -3.17 -3.34 9.92
CA VAL A 72 -2.55 -2.03 10.14
C VAL A 72 -3.60 -1.07 10.67
N PHE A 73 -3.22 -0.31 11.69
CA PHE A 73 -3.99 0.82 12.20
C PHE A 73 -3.16 2.09 11.99
N ALA A 74 -3.69 3.04 11.23
CA ALA A 74 -3.01 4.30 10.95
C ALA A 74 -3.93 5.48 11.26
N ASP A 75 -3.40 6.46 11.99
CA ASP A 75 -4.14 7.67 12.33
C ASP A 75 -4.39 8.54 11.08
N VAL A 76 -5.64 8.98 10.91
CA VAL A 76 -6.07 9.75 9.72
C VAL A 76 -5.35 11.09 9.64
N GLN A 77 -5.05 11.73 10.78
CA GLN A 77 -4.34 13.02 10.75
C GLN A 77 -2.92 12.88 10.20
N THR A 78 -2.27 11.76 10.54
CA THR A 78 -0.94 11.41 10.02
C THR A 78 -0.98 11.13 8.53
N LEU A 79 -2.07 10.52 8.03
CA LEU A 79 -2.22 10.17 6.61
C LEU A 79 -2.78 11.29 5.73
N ALA A 80 -3.39 12.32 6.32
CA ALA A 80 -4.01 13.39 5.56
C ALA A 80 -3.03 14.06 4.58
N GLY A 81 -3.52 14.33 3.36
CA GLY A 81 -2.73 14.88 2.26
C GLY A 81 -1.83 13.87 1.53
N LYS A 82 -1.77 12.61 1.98
CA LYS A 82 -0.99 11.54 1.35
C LYS A 82 -1.85 10.64 0.48
N PHE A 83 -1.21 9.99 -0.49
CA PHE A 83 -1.76 8.97 -1.36
C PHE A 83 -1.33 7.61 -0.86
N LEU A 84 -2.21 6.61 -0.98
CA LEU A 84 -1.86 5.22 -0.73
C LEU A 84 -1.30 4.59 -1.99
N TYR A 85 -0.22 3.84 -1.84
CA TYR A 85 0.38 3.07 -2.92
C TYR A 85 1.14 1.86 -2.40
N VAL A 86 1.34 0.89 -3.29
CA VAL A 86 2.08 -0.34 -3.03
C VAL A 86 3.37 -0.31 -3.82
N MET A 87 4.48 -0.73 -3.20
CA MET A 87 5.79 -0.86 -3.83
C MET A 87 6.30 -2.29 -3.74
N ARG A 88 7.11 -2.71 -4.72
CA ARG A 88 7.86 -3.96 -4.66
C ARG A 88 9.20 -3.72 -3.96
N ASP A 89 9.44 -4.45 -2.89
CA ASP A 89 10.72 -4.42 -2.17
C ASP A 89 11.67 -5.53 -2.64
N VAL A 90 11.12 -6.70 -2.98
CA VAL A 90 11.91 -7.89 -3.37
C VAL A 90 11.28 -8.59 -4.57
N GLY A 91 12.13 -9.18 -5.41
CA GLY A 91 11.76 -9.87 -6.63
C GLY A 91 11.57 -8.93 -7.81
N THR A 92 11.26 -9.48 -8.97
CA THR A 92 11.07 -8.70 -10.22
C THR A 92 9.80 -9.08 -10.97
N GLY A 93 9.15 -10.19 -10.60
CA GLY A 93 7.90 -10.64 -11.21
C GLY A 93 6.70 -9.78 -10.83
N ASP A 94 5.67 -9.83 -11.66
CA ASP A 94 4.38 -9.23 -11.38
C ASP A 94 3.78 -9.82 -10.11
N ALA A 95 3.29 -8.96 -9.21
CA ALA A 95 2.82 -9.37 -7.90
C ALA A 95 1.42 -8.83 -7.63
N VAL A 96 0.49 -9.74 -7.35
CA VAL A 96 -0.91 -9.41 -7.04
C VAL A 96 -1.03 -9.13 -5.55
N PHE A 97 -1.77 -8.08 -5.20
CA PHE A 97 -2.07 -7.77 -3.80
C PHE A 97 -3.57 -7.59 -3.58
N GLU A 98 -3.95 -7.70 -2.32
CA GLU A 98 -5.25 -7.32 -1.80
C GLU A 98 -5.06 -6.31 -0.66
N LEU A 99 -5.85 -5.24 -0.69
CA LEU A 99 -5.95 -4.25 0.37
C LEU A 99 -7.41 -4.09 0.76
N GLN A 100 -7.72 -4.23 2.04
CA GLN A 100 -9.02 -3.87 2.60
C GLN A 100 -8.84 -2.61 3.46
N VAL A 101 -9.80 -1.69 3.41
CA VAL A 101 -9.80 -0.44 4.18
C VAL A 101 -11.16 -0.26 4.85
N GLU A 102 -11.14 0.04 6.14
CA GLU A 102 -12.30 0.34 7.00
C GLU A 102 -12.06 1.65 7.76
#